data_AF-A0A4R5QI95-F1
#
_entry.id   AF-A0A4R5QI95-F1
#
_cell.length_a   1.000
_cell.length_b   1.000
_cell.length_c   1.000
_cell.angle_alpha   90.00
_cell.angle_beta   90.00
_cell.angle_gamma   90.00
#
_symmetry.space_group_name_H-M   'P 1'
#
loop_
_entity.id
_entity.type
_entity.pdbx_description
1 polymer ?
#
loop_
_entity_poly.entity_id
_entity_poly.type
_entity_poly.pdbx_seq_one_letter_code
_entity_poly.pdbx_strand_id
1 'polypeptide(L)'
;MTPPELRDLLADSLALWEVAARPQVTGTGIALTAPDGTPLSILPAVAADLPVRWWLERPGQRRPCTSVLGLLRTFRNAVGAGETEARRLRVARPDV
;
A
#
# COMPACT_ATOMS: atom_id res chain seq x y z
N MET A 1 2.32 14.13 -1.66
CA MET A 1 2.82 12.90 -2.28
C MET A 1 2.11 12.74 -3.60
N THR A 2 2.87 12.73 -4.68
CA THR A 2 2.36 12.54 -6.05
C THR A 2 2.06 11.06 -6.31
N PRO A 3 1.29 10.72 -7.36
CA PRO A 3 1.06 9.31 -7.70
C PRO A 3 2.37 8.53 -7.98
N PRO A 4 3.37 9.04 -8.73
CA PRO A 4 4.63 8.32 -8.91
C PRO A 4 5.39 8.03 -7.61
N GLU A 5 5.46 9.00 -6.69
CA GLU A 5 6.08 8.83 -5.36
C GLU A 5 5.35 7.79 -4.52
N LEU A 6 4.01 7.81 -4.55
CA LEU A 6 3.22 6.82 -3.84
C LEU A 6 3.43 5.42 -4.42
N ARG A 7 3.49 5.29 -5.74
CA ARG A 7 3.76 4.00 -6.41
C ARG A 7 5.15 3.46 -6.06
N ASP A 8 6.18 4.31 -5.98
CA ASP A 8 7.51 3.90 -5.50
C ASP A 8 7.45 3.39 -4.07
N LEU A 9 6.86 4.16 -3.15
CA LEU A 9 6.72 3.77 -1.75
C LEU A 9 6.02 2.42 -1.58
N LEU A 10 4.95 2.19 -2.34
CA LEU A 10 4.21 0.93 -2.30
C LEU A 10 5.03 -0.23 -2.88
N ALA A 11 5.80 0.00 -3.94
CA ALA A 11 6.68 -1.01 -4.53
C ALA A 11 7.78 -1.42 -3.55
N ASP A 12 8.43 -0.46 -2.90
CA ASP A 12 9.44 -0.72 -1.86
C ASP A 12 8.86 -1.48 -0.67
N SER A 13 7.64 -1.12 -0.27
CA SER A 13 6.93 -1.80 0.82
C SER A 13 6.60 -3.25 0.47
N LEU A 14 6.15 -3.52 -0.76
CA LEU A 14 5.88 -4.88 -1.25
C LEU A 14 7.15 -5.71 -1.28
N ALA A 15 8.27 -5.14 -1.76
CA ALA A 15 9.57 -5.80 -1.75
C ALA A 15 10.01 -6.15 -0.33
N LEU A 16 9.85 -5.23 0.62
CA LEU A 16 10.14 -5.45 2.04
C LEU A 16 9.30 -6.56 2.67
N TRP A 17 8.06 -6.73 2.20
CA TRP A 17 7.16 -7.78 2.69
C TRP A 17 7.23 -9.08 1.88
N GLU A 18 8.16 -9.18 0.92
CA GLU A 18 8.31 -10.34 0.03
C GLU A 18 7.00 -10.66 -0.75
N VAL A 19 6.20 -9.63 -1.07
CA VAL A 19 4.94 -9.79 -1.81
C VAL A 19 5.17 -9.58 -3.31
N ALA A 20 4.88 -10.60 -4.11
CA ALA A 20 4.98 -10.57 -5.56
C ALA A 20 3.80 -9.82 -6.20
N ALA A 21 3.75 -8.50 -6.04
CA ALA A 21 2.80 -7.62 -6.71
C ALA A 21 3.49 -6.39 -7.29
N ARG A 22 2.90 -5.77 -8.31
CA ARG A 22 3.46 -4.57 -8.97
C ARG A 22 2.42 -3.45 -9.01
N PRO A 23 2.62 -2.37 -8.24
CA PRO A 23 1.74 -1.20 -8.32
C PRO A 23 2.02 -0.41 -9.60
N GLN A 24 0.96 0.08 -10.23
CA GLN A 24 1.00 0.88 -11.45
C GLN A 24 0.22 2.16 -11.23
N VAL A 25 0.70 3.28 -11.80
CA VAL A 25 -0.08 4.53 -11.81
C VAL A 25 -1.21 4.40 -12.83
N THR A 26 -2.45 4.67 -12.42
CA THR A 26 -3.63 4.62 -13.28
C THR A 26 -4.46 5.88 -13.08
N GLY A 27 -4.47 6.78 -14.06
CA GLY A 27 -5.12 8.08 -13.93
C GLY A 27 -4.55 8.86 -12.75
N THR A 28 -5.38 9.17 -11.75
CA THR A 28 -4.98 9.90 -10.53
C THR A 28 -4.56 8.99 -9.38
N GLY A 29 -4.74 7.68 -9.50
CA GLY A 29 -4.50 6.71 -8.43
C GLY A 29 -3.45 5.65 -8.76
N ILE A 30 -3.36 4.66 -7.90
CA ILE A 30 -2.52 3.47 -8.04
C ILE A 30 -3.40 2.24 -8.15
N ALA A 31 -3.07 1.30 -9.02
CA ALA A 31 -3.72 0.00 -9.11
C ALA A 31 -2.70 -1.13 -9.02
N LEU A 32 -3.13 -2.28 -8.48
CA LEU A 32 -2.41 -3.54 -8.56
C LEU A 32 -3.39 -4.71 -8.42
N THR A 33 -2.88 -5.91 -8.70
CA THR A 33 -3.53 -7.17 -8.32
C THR A 33 -2.76 -7.75 -7.15
N ALA A 34 -3.44 -8.06 -6.05
CA ALA A 34 -2.87 -8.76 -4.91
C ALA A 34 -2.50 -10.22 -5.29
N PRO A 35 -1.65 -10.92 -4.51
CA PRO A 35 -1.23 -12.29 -4.83
C PRO A 35 -2.38 -13.30 -4.97
N ASP A 36 -3.49 -13.06 -4.26
CA ASP A 36 -4.71 -13.87 -4.32
C ASP A 36 -5.59 -13.58 -5.54
N GLY A 37 -5.15 -12.68 -6.44
CA GLY A 37 -5.90 -12.25 -7.62
C GLY A 37 -6.85 -11.08 -7.35
N THR A 38 -6.97 -10.59 -6.11
CA THR A 38 -7.88 -9.49 -5.78
C THR A 38 -7.39 -8.17 -6.38
N PRO A 39 -8.21 -7.46 -7.19
CA PRO A 39 -7.85 -6.13 -7.66
C PRO A 39 -7.90 -5.12 -6.51
N LEU A 40 -6.87 -4.28 -6.41
CA LEU A 40 -6.77 -3.20 -5.43
C LEU A 40 -6.52 -1.88 -6.15
N SER A 41 -7.17 -0.82 -5.67
CA SER A 41 -6.86 0.55 -6.08
C SER A 41 -6.66 1.46 -4.87
N ILE A 42 -5.80 2.45 -5.03
CA ILE A 42 -5.55 3.51 -4.06
C ILE A 42 -5.80 4.84 -4.77
N LEU A 43 -6.85 5.53 -4.35
CA LEU A 43 -7.30 6.77 -4.96
C LEU A 43 -7.05 7.96 -4.02
N PRO A 44 -6.64 9.13 -4.54
CA PRO A 44 -6.63 10.35 -3.74
C PRO A 44 -8.06 10.70 -3.32
N ALA A 45 -8.22 11.16 -2.08
CA ALA A 45 -9.50 11.67 -1.61
C ALA A 45 -9.77 13.07 -2.19
N VAL A 46 -11.05 13.40 -2.40
CA VAL A 46 -11.45 14.75 -2.82
C VAL A 46 -11.47 15.70 -1.63
N ALA A 47 -11.45 17.01 -1.87
CA ALA A 47 -11.42 18.01 -0.80
C ALA A 47 -12.60 17.90 0.19
N ALA A 48 -13.75 17.40 -0.26
CA ALA A 48 -14.92 17.18 0.59
C ALA A 48 -14.76 16.00 1.57
N ASP A 49 -13.81 15.09 1.33
CA ASP A 49 -13.58 13.90 2.16
C ASP A 49 -12.62 14.16 3.33
N LEU A 50 -12.17 15.39 3.55
CA LEU A 50 -11.24 15.69 4.64
C LEU A 50 -11.81 15.22 6.00
N PRO A 51 -11.00 14.58 6.84
CA PRO A 51 -9.53 14.51 6.81
C PRO A 51 -8.93 13.32 6.02
N VAL A 52 -9.73 12.59 5.23
CA VAL A 52 -9.23 11.48 4.42
C VAL A 52 -8.25 12.00 3.36
N ARG A 53 -7.14 11.26 3.16
CA ARG A 53 -6.13 11.56 2.13
C ARG A 53 -6.18 10.58 0.98
N TRP A 54 -6.41 9.31 1.29
CA TRP A 54 -6.55 8.25 0.30
C TRP A 54 -7.70 7.32 0.64
N TRP A 55 -8.26 6.72 -0.40
CA TRP A 55 -9.17 5.58 -0.31
C TRP A 55 -8.46 4.36 -0.84
N LEU A 56 -8.45 3.28 -0.07
CA LEU A 56 -8.06 1.95 -0.56
C LEU A 56 -9.34 1.18 -0.89
N GLU A 57 -9.45 0.70 -2.12
CA GLU A 57 -10.62 0.00 -2.64
C GLU A 57 -10.25 -1.42 -3.09
N ARG A 58 -11.17 -2.33 -2.82
CA ARG A 58 -11.19 -3.72 -3.29
C ARG A 58 -12.64 -4.14 -3.53
N PRO A 59 -12.94 -5.26 -4.21
CA PRO A 59 -14.32 -5.69 -4.43
C PRO A 59 -15.12 -5.73 -3.12
N GLY A 60 -16.22 -4.95 -3.09
CA GLY A 60 -17.12 -4.86 -1.94
C GLY A 60 -16.62 -4.07 -0.73
N GLN A 61 -15.45 -3.42 -0.78
CA GLN A 61 -14.91 -2.68 0.36
C GLN A 61 -14.10 -1.45 -0.04
N ARG A 62 -14.33 -0.35 0.68
CA ARG A 62 -13.61 0.92 0.58
C ARG A 62 -13.17 1.37 1.97
N ARG A 63 -11.88 1.68 2.15
CA ARG A 63 -11.27 2.03 3.44
C ARG A 63 -10.62 3.41 3.40
N PRO A 64 -10.96 4.33 4.33
CA PRO A 64 -10.33 5.64 4.40
C PRO A 64 -8.93 5.54 5.03
N CYS A 65 -7.98 6.28 4.48
CA CYS A 65 -6.62 6.42 5.00
C CYS A 65 -6.29 7.91 5.19
N THR A 66 -6.07 8.32 6.44
CA THR A 66 -5.80 9.73 6.80
C THR A 66 -4.30 10.06 6.90
N SER A 67 -3.45 9.03 6.91
CA SER A 67 -1.99 9.16 7.03
C SER A 67 -1.27 8.09 6.22
N VAL A 68 0.03 8.30 5.94
CA VAL A 68 0.87 7.30 5.25
C VAL A 68 0.94 6.00 6.04
N LEU A 69 1.04 6.07 7.38
CA LEU A 69 1.01 4.89 8.23
C LEU A 69 -0.31 4.12 8.12
N GLY A 70 -1.45 4.83 8.14
CA GLY A 70 -2.77 4.23 7.98
C GLY A 70 -2.94 3.56 6.60
N LEU A 71 -2.41 4.20 5.56
CA LEU A 71 -2.35 3.65 4.21
C LEU A 71 -1.53 2.37 4.16
N LEU A 72 -0.27 2.39 4.62
CA LEU A 72 0.62 1.23 4.60
C LEU A 72 0.07 0.07 5.41
N ARG A 73 -0.52 0.33 6.60
CA ARG A 73 -1.16 -0.72 7.41
C ARG A 73 -2.34 -1.37 6.67
N THR A 74 -3.21 -0.56 6.07
CA THR A 74 -4.39 -1.07 5.36
C THR A 74 -3.98 -1.82 4.10
N PHE A 75 -3.00 -1.29 3.37
CA PHE A 75 -2.43 -1.90 2.18
C PHE A 75 -1.74 -3.23 2.50
N ARG A 76 -0.91 -3.27 3.55
CA ARG A 76 -0.26 -4.49 4.05
C ARG A 76 -1.28 -5.60 4.28
N ASN A 77 -2.38 -5.30 4.96
CA ASN A 77 -3.45 -6.26 5.19
C ASN A 77 -4.16 -6.67 3.88
N ALA A 78 -4.37 -5.72 2.97
CA ALA A 78 -5.05 -5.97 1.69
C ALA A 78 -4.25 -6.89 0.76
N VAL A 79 -2.92 -6.90 0.87
CA VAL A 79 -2.03 -7.78 0.07
C VAL A 79 -1.61 -9.05 0.81
N GLY A 80 -2.18 -9.34 1.99
CA GLY A 80 -1.85 -10.53 2.79
C GLY A 80 -0.46 -10.51 3.42
N ALA A 81 0.20 -9.35 3.48
CA ALA A 81 1.55 -9.22 4.04
C ALA A 81 1.53 -9.38 5.57
N GLY A 82 1.78 -10.59 6.07
CA GLY A 82 1.80 -10.90 7.51
C GLY A 82 1.02 -12.16 7.89
N GLU A 83 0.44 -12.88 6.93
CA GLU A 83 -0.12 -14.22 7.16
C GLU A 83 0.97 -15.30 7.30
N THR A 84 2.20 -14.98 6.90
CA THR A 84 3.40 -15.79 7.13
C THR A 84 4.18 -15.29 8.36
N GLU A 85 5.01 -16.17 8.94
CA GLU A 85 5.80 -15.89 10.15
C GLU A 85 6.53 -14.53 10.05
N ALA A 86 6.33 -13.67 11.04
CA ALA A 86 6.83 -12.30 11.02
C ALA A 86 8.37 -12.28 11.02
N ARG A 87 8.97 -12.23 9.82
CA ARG A 87 10.41 -12.02 9.65
C ARG A 87 10.75 -10.62 10.11
N ARG A 88 11.26 -10.51 11.34
CA ARG A 88 11.79 -9.24 11.88
C ARG A 88 13.02 -8.87 11.06
N LEU A 89 12.93 -7.78 10.30
CA LEU A 89 14.09 -7.23 9.61
C LEU A 89 15.13 -6.82 10.66
N ARG A 90 16.33 -7.38 10.57
CA ARG A 90 17.46 -6.95 11.39
C ARG A 90 18.15 -5.80 10.68
N VAL A 91 18.14 -4.61 11.27
CA VAL A 91 18.98 -3.51 10.82
C VAL A 91 20.39 -3.83 11.30
N ALA A 92 21.22 -4.35 10.42
CA ALA A 92 22.65 -4.46 10.69
C ALA A 92 23.21 -3.05 10.88
N ARG A 93 23.84 -2.79 12.03
CA ARG A 93 24.68 -1.61 12.16
C ARG A 93 25.96 -1.87 11.36
N PRO A 94 26.47 -0.90 10.59
CA PRO A 94 27.79 -1.04 10.00
C PRO A 94 28.80 -1.26 11.14
N ASP A 95 29.69 -2.24 10.97
CA ASP A 95 30.77 -2.52 11.92
C ASP A 95 31.60 -1.24 12.09
N VAL A 96 31.77 -0.81 13.34
CA VAL A 96 32.57 0.37 13.73
C VAL A 96 34.03 -0.04 13.87
#